data_AF-A0AAW0W8T9-F1
#
_entry.id   AF-A0AAW0W8T9-F1
#
_cell.length_a   1.000
_cell.length_b   1.000
_cell.length_c   1.000
_cell.angle_alpha   90.00
_cell.angle_beta   90.00
_cell.angle_gamma   90.00
#
_symmetry.space_group_name_H-M   'P 1'
#
loop_
_entity.id
_entity.type
_entity.pdbx_description
1 polymer ?
#
loop_
_entity_poly.entity_id
_entity_poly.type
_entity_poly.pdbx_seq_one_letter_code
_entity_poly.pdbx_strand_id
1 'polypeptide(L)'
;MARCLAENIRQTILTESSLYNSTEAEGNTLLLILDRRDDPVTPLLHQWTYEAMVHELLGVNSSRVSLAHVSGVSDDLKEVVMSPSQDEFYARSMYLNYGEIGQTIKNLMEEYQKRLSKQQKVESISDMKNFVESYPQFKKMSGTVSKHVTVVGELSRLVGNHGLLQLSECQQELVCGSDHNVNLQRIYQLVTDPKVRELDAVVLVMLYALRHEGHPNNDTRGLVNALKKRNVIDRYLKDIVYSCCHL
;
A
#
# COMPACT_ATOMS: atom_id res chain seq x y z
N MET A 1 10.64 -9.30 23.75
CA MET A 1 9.48 -10.11 23.32
C MET A 1 9.93 -11.25 22.40
N ALA A 2 10.68 -10.96 21.33
CA ALA A 2 11.23 -11.95 20.39
C ALA A 2 11.94 -13.15 21.06
N ARG A 3 12.81 -12.91 22.06
CA ARG A 3 13.50 -13.99 22.79
C ARG A 3 12.55 -14.98 23.49
N CYS A 4 11.49 -14.48 24.11
CA CYS A 4 10.51 -15.33 24.81
C CYS A 4 9.73 -16.19 23.80
N LEU A 5 9.33 -15.60 22.67
CA LEU A 5 8.68 -16.32 21.58
C LEU A 5 9.60 -17.41 20.99
N ALA A 6 10.88 -17.09 20.76
CA ALA A 6 11.87 -18.04 20.27
C ALA A 6 12.00 -19.26 21.18
N GLU A 7 12.09 -19.01 22.50
CA GLU A 7 12.19 -20.07 23.49
C GLU A 7 10.93 -20.92 23.55
N ASN A 8 9.73 -20.31 23.49
CA ASN A 8 8.47 -21.05 23.45
C ASN A 8 8.35 -21.93 22.20
N ILE A 9 8.68 -21.41 21.02
CA ILE A 9 8.67 -22.18 19.77
C ILE A 9 9.63 -23.36 19.88
N ARG A 10 10.85 -23.13 20.41
CA ARG A 10 11.83 -24.19 20.63
C ARG A 10 11.30 -25.29 21.55
N GLN A 11 10.64 -24.92 22.64
CA GLN A 11 10.04 -25.86 23.58
C GLN A 11 8.89 -26.66 22.94
N THR A 12 8.04 -26.01 22.14
CA THR A 12 6.96 -26.68 21.40
C THR A 12 7.52 -27.69 20.41
N ILE A 13 8.55 -27.33 19.62
CA ILE A 13 9.19 -28.23 18.65
C ILE A 13 9.78 -29.47 19.36
N LEU A 14 10.41 -29.28 20.52
CA LEU A 14 10.96 -30.40 21.30
C LEU A 14 9.87 -31.30 21.88
N THR A 15 8.77 -30.71 22.36
CA THR A 15 7.65 -31.44 22.96
C THR A 15 6.90 -32.26 21.91
N GLU A 16 6.66 -31.66 20.74
CA GLU A 16 5.93 -32.28 19.63
C GLU A 16 6.87 -32.81 18.54
N SER A 17 8.03 -33.35 18.94
CA SER A 17 9.08 -33.81 18.00
C SER A 17 8.60 -34.80 16.94
N SER A 18 7.56 -35.61 17.21
CA SER A 18 6.95 -36.51 16.24
C SER A 18 6.33 -35.80 15.03
N LEU A 19 5.90 -34.54 15.17
CA LEU A 19 5.35 -33.73 14.07
C LEU A 19 6.45 -33.07 13.22
N TYR A 20 7.63 -32.88 13.80
CA TYR A 20 8.75 -32.14 13.18
C TYR A 20 9.89 -33.04 12.69
N ASN A 21 9.87 -34.34 13.03
CA ASN A 21 10.83 -35.35 12.56
C ASN A 21 10.46 -35.85 11.15
N SER A 22 10.57 -34.98 10.14
CA SER A 22 10.51 -35.40 8.74
C SER A 22 11.92 -35.77 8.25
N THR A 23 12.12 -37.04 7.89
CA THR A 23 13.40 -37.62 7.43
C THR A 23 13.96 -36.96 6.15
N GLU A 24 13.17 -36.13 5.46
CA GLU A 24 13.56 -35.39 4.25
C GLU A 24 14.10 -33.98 4.52
N ALA A 25 14.07 -33.49 5.77
CA ALA A 25 14.51 -32.15 6.13
C ALA A 25 15.99 -32.11 6.56
N GLU A 26 16.91 -32.45 5.65
CA GLU A 26 18.36 -32.19 5.78
C GLU A 26 18.72 -30.70 5.53
N GLY A 27 17.77 -29.79 5.75
CA GLY A 27 17.97 -28.35 5.57
C GLY A 27 18.26 -27.64 6.88
N ASN A 28 19.39 -26.93 6.97
CA ASN A 28 19.65 -25.95 8.04
C ASN A 28 18.75 -24.71 7.84
N THR A 29 17.44 -24.84 8.11
CA THR A 29 16.51 -23.72 8.02
C THR A 29 16.64 -22.81 9.24
N LEU A 30 16.88 -21.52 9.01
CA LEU A 30 16.95 -20.51 10.06
C LEU A 30 15.60 -19.80 10.21
N LEU A 31 15.02 -19.82 11.41
CA LEU A 31 13.89 -18.98 11.79
C LEU A 31 14.39 -17.67 12.39
N LEU A 32 14.13 -16.55 11.71
CA LEU A 32 14.43 -15.21 12.20
C LEU A 32 13.19 -14.56 12.82
N ILE A 33 13.27 -14.18 14.09
CA ILE A 33 12.19 -13.51 14.82
C ILE A 33 12.61 -12.07 15.09
N LEU A 34 11.88 -11.12 14.51
CA LEU A 34 12.15 -9.69 14.62
C LEU A 34 11.06 -8.99 15.45
N ASP A 35 11.44 -7.91 16.13
CA ASP A 35 10.50 -7.03 16.83
C ASP A 35 10.27 -5.78 15.97
N ARG A 36 9.01 -5.43 15.70
CA ARG A 36 8.67 -4.27 14.83
C ARG A 36 9.23 -2.95 15.39
N ARG A 37 9.45 -2.88 16.71
CA ARG A 37 9.99 -1.70 17.39
C ARG A 37 11.41 -1.34 16.96
N ASP A 38 12.15 -2.29 16.39
CA ASP A 38 13.51 -2.04 15.90
C ASP A 38 13.51 -1.15 14.63
N ASP A 39 12.39 -1.10 13.90
CA ASP A 39 12.18 -0.22 12.76
C ASP A 39 10.74 0.34 12.79
N PRO A 40 10.50 1.46 13.48
CA PRO A 40 9.21 2.12 13.46
C PRO A 40 8.99 3.00 12.22
N VAL A 41 10.01 3.19 11.36
CA VAL A 41 9.98 4.14 10.25
C VAL A 41 9.33 3.53 9.00
N THR A 42 9.70 2.31 8.60
CA THR A 42 9.17 1.69 7.38
C THR A 42 7.63 1.59 7.30
N PRO A 43 6.85 1.30 8.36
CA PRO A 43 5.40 1.21 8.25
C PRO A 43 4.72 2.59 8.24
N LEU A 44 5.47 3.67 8.52
CA LEU A 44 4.98 5.05 8.49
C LEU A 44 5.23 5.73 7.12
N LEU A 45 6.13 5.19 6.30
CA LEU A 45 6.40 5.73 4.98
C LEU A 45 5.29 5.37 3.99
N HIS A 46 4.86 6.37 3.20
CA HIS A 46 3.98 6.16 2.04
C HIS A 46 4.61 5.15 1.08
N GLN A 47 3.83 4.13 0.72
CA GLN A 47 4.30 3.08 -0.19
C GLN A 47 3.87 3.37 -1.64
N TRP A 48 4.73 3.04 -2.59
CA TRP A 48 4.48 3.28 -4.03
C TRP A 48 4.44 2.01 -4.88
N THR A 49 4.47 0.84 -4.25
CA THR A 49 4.23 -0.44 -4.96
C THR A 49 2.72 -0.69 -5.06
N TYR A 50 2.28 -1.33 -6.13
CA TYR A 50 0.86 -1.44 -6.44
C TYR A 50 0.04 -2.08 -5.31
N GLU A 51 0.48 -3.21 -4.77
CA GLU A 51 -0.19 -3.87 -3.64
C GLU A 51 -0.23 -2.99 -2.39
N ALA A 52 0.89 -2.38 -2.03
CA ALA A 52 0.98 -1.57 -0.82
C ALA A 52 0.12 -0.30 -0.91
N MET A 53 0.09 0.35 -2.07
CA MET A 53 -0.79 1.49 -2.32
C MET A 53 -2.27 1.12 -2.18
N VAL A 54 -2.67 -0.03 -2.71
CA VAL A 54 -4.04 -0.53 -2.58
C VAL A 54 -4.36 -0.79 -1.11
N HIS A 55 -3.45 -1.41 -0.37
CA HIS A 55 -3.62 -1.65 1.07
C HIS A 55 -3.72 -0.35 1.87
N GLU A 56 -2.87 0.62 1.58
CA GLU A 56 -2.76 1.87 2.34
C GLU A 56 -3.90 2.86 2.05
N LEU A 57 -4.30 3.00 0.78
CA LEU A 57 -5.27 4.02 0.36
C LEU A 57 -6.70 3.51 0.30
N LEU A 58 -6.90 2.24 -0.06
CA LEU A 58 -8.23 1.66 -0.24
C LEU A 58 -8.61 0.66 0.86
N GLY A 59 -7.61 0.12 1.57
CA GLY A 59 -7.80 -0.91 2.58
C GLY A 59 -8.03 -2.28 1.94
N VAL A 60 -7.24 -3.28 2.34
CA VAL A 60 -7.43 -4.67 1.92
C VAL A 60 -7.82 -5.50 3.13
N ASN A 61 -9.02 -6.06 3.11
CA ASN A 61 -9.51 -7.00 4.12
C ASN A 61 -9.69 -8.36 3.47
N SER A 62 -8.89 -9.36 3.88
CA SER A 62 -8.95 -10.73 3.33
C SER A 62 -8.90 -10.77 1.79
N SER A 63 -7.97 -10.02 1.20
CA SER A 63 -7.81 -9.87 -0.26
C SER A 63 -9.00 -9.23 -0.98
N ARG A 64 -9.89 -8.56 -0.26
CA ARG A 64 -11.02 -7.80 -0.82
C ARG A 64 -10.83 -6.31 -0.57
N VAL A 65 -11.08 -5.51 -1.59
CA VAL A 65 -11.01 -4.06 -1.59
C VAL A 65 -12.41 -3.52 -1.80
N SER A 66 -12.88 -2.64 -0.91
CA SER A 66 -14.18 -2.01 -1.06
C SER A 66 -14.06 -0.67 -1.76
N LEU A 67 -14.68 -0.55 -2.92
CA LEU A 67 -14.82 0.68 -3.70
C LEU A 67 -16.21 1.30 -3.54
N ALA A 68 -16.98 0.88 -2.53
CA ALA A 68 -18.35 1.37 -2.31
C ALA A 68 -18.43 2.90 -2.09
N HIS A 69 -17.33 3.51 -1.65
CA HIS A 69 -17.21 4.95 -1.43
C HIS A 69 -16.89 5.75 -2.71
N VAL A 70 -16.55 5.08 -3.81
CA VAL A 70 -16.16 5.71 -5.06
C VAL A 70 -17.39 6.01 -5.91
N SER A 71 -17.61 7.29 -6.22
CA SER A 71 -18.73 7.73 -7.05
C SER A 71 -18.56 7.30 -8.51
N GLY A 72 -19.58 6.67 -9.10
CA GLY A 72 -19.59 6.27 -10.51
C GLY A 72 -19.08 4.87 -10.79
N VAL A 73 -18.82 4.06 -9.76
CA VAL A 73 -18.45 2.65 -9.89
C VAL A 73 -19.70 1.78 -10.02
N SER A 74 -19.67 0.82 -10.96
CA SER A 74 -20.75 -0.17 -11.14
C SER A 74 -20.97 -0.97 -9.85
N ASP A 75 -22.20 -1.41 -9.59
CA ASP A 75 -22.53 -2.23 -8.42
C ASP A 75 -21.64 -3.48 -8.32
N ASP A 76 -21.28 -4.06 -9.46
CA ASP A 76 -20.41 -5.24 -9.58
C ASP A 76 -18.95 -4.98 -9.17
N LEU A 77 -18.52 -3.72 -9.13
CA LEU A 77 -17.15 -3.29 -8.82
C LEU A 77 -17.04 -2.64 -7.43
N LYS A 78 -18.14 -2.59 -6.66
CA LYS A 78 -18.10 -2.08 -5.27
C LYS A 78 -17.23 -2.92 -4.36
N GLU A 79 -17.05 -4.20 -4.67
CA GLU A 79 -16.15 -5.09 -3.95
C GLU A 79 -15.29 -5.88 -4.92
N VAL A 80 -13.99 -5.70 -4.79
CA VAL A 80 -13.00 -6.20 -5.74
C VAL A 80 -12.08 -7.20 -5.05
N VAL A 81 -11.93 -8.38 -5.66
CA VAL A 81 -10.96 -9.40 -5.19
C VAL A 81 -9.60 -9.17 -5.83
N MET A 82 -8.58 -9.02 -5.00
CA MET A 82 -7.18 -8.82 -5.36
C MET A 82 -6.37 -10.00 -4.85
N SER A 83 -6.30 -11.07 -5.66
CA SER A 83 -5.59 -12.31 -5.31
C SER A 83 -4.60 -12.70 -6.42
N PRO A 84 -3.31 -12.87 -6.10
CA PRO A 84 -2.30 -13.24 -7.09
C PRO A 84 -2.51 -14.66 -7.64
N SER A 85 -3.18 -15.55 -6.90
CA SER A 85 -3.47 -16.91 -7.38
C SER A 85 -4.58 -16.97 -8.43
N GLN A 86 -5.49 -15.98 -8.44
CA GLN A 86 -6.66 -15.96 -9.33
C GLN A 86 -6.51 -14.95 -10.48
N ASP A 87 -5.66 -13.93 -10.28
CA ASP A 87 -5.41 -12.87 -11.23
C ASP A 87 -3.93 -12.81 -11.63
N GLU A 88 -3.67 -13.25 -12.86
CA GLU A 88 -2.33 -13.28 -13.46
C GLU A 88 -1.77 -11.88 -13.73
N PHE A 89 -2.63 -10.90 -14.03
CA PHE A 89 -2.21 -9.51 -14.19
C PHE A 89 -1.74 -8.96 -12.84
N TYR A 90 -2.54 -9.17 -11.79
CA TYR A 90 -2.17 -8.73 -10.44
C TYR A 90 -0.88 -9.38 -9.96
N ALA A 91 -0.70 -10.70 -10.16
CA ALA A 91 0.51 -11.40 -9.75
C ALA A 91 1.79 -10.85 -10.40
N ARG A 92 1.73 -10.40 -11.65
CA ARG A 92 2.88 -9.81 -12.35
C ARG A 92 3.11 -8.35 -11.98
N SER A 93 2.06 -7.64 -11.57
CA SER A 93 2.08 -6.20 -11.37
C SER A 93 2.08 -5.75 -9.91
N MET A 94 1.90 -6.67 -8.96
CA MET A 94 1.75 -6.34 -7.52
C MET A 94 2.92 -5.53 -6.93
N TYR A 95 4.14 -5.79 -7.39
CA TYR A 95 5.36 -5.12 -6.89
C TYR A 95 5.87 -4.02 -7.81
N LEU A 96 5.17 -3.71 -8.90
CA LEU A 96 5.53 -2.60 -9.77
C LEU A 96 5.29 -1.27 -9.07
N ASN A 97 6.13 -0.28 -9.37
CA ASN A 97 5.95 1.05 -8.83
C ASN A 97 4.76 1.77 -9.48
N TYR A 98 4.31 2.86 -8.86
CA TYR A 98 3.16 3.64 -9.31
C TYR A 98 3.28 4.20 -10.75
N GLY A 99 4.49 4.52 -11.20
CA GLY A 99 4.72 4.96 -12.59
C GLY A 99 4.60 3.81 -13.59
N GLU A 100 5.19 2.66 -13.25
CA GLU A 100 5.20 1.44 -14.06
C GLU A 100 3.79 0.86 -14.20
N ILE A 101 3.03 0.77 -13.10
CA ILE A 101 1.64 0.27 -13.16
C ILE A 101 0.78 1.13 -14.09
N GLY A 102 0.99 2.46 -14.10
CA GLY A 102 0.30 3.36 -15.02
C GLY A 102 0.54 3.00 -16.48
N GLN A 103 1.79 2.71 -16.85
CA GLN A 103 2.14 2.27 -18.20
C GLN A 103 1.62 0.86 -18.51
N THR A 104 1.69 -0.06 -17.54
CA THR A 104 1.17 -1.42 -17.68
C THR A 104 -0.34 -1.44 -17.90
N ILE A 105 -1.11 -0.60 -17.21
CA ILE A 105 -2.55 -0.45 -17.40
C ILE A 105 -2.88 0.13 -18.77
N LYS A 106 -2.11 1.13 -19.23
CA LYS A 106 -2.26 1.68 -20.59
C LYS A 106 -2.07 0.59 -21.64
N ASN A 107 -1.02 -0.22 -21.53
CA ASN A 107 -0.76 -1.33 -22.44
C ASN A 107 -1.90 -2.36 -22.41
N LEU A 108 -2.42 -2.69 -21.22
CA LEU A 108 -3.55 -3.59 -21.03
C LEU A 108 -4.82 -3.07 -21.73
N MET A 109 -5.09 -1.77 -21.61
CA MET A 109 -6.23 -1.12 -22.25
C MET A 109 -6.12 -1.13 -23.78
N GLU A 110 -4.94 -0.83 -24.32
CA GLU A 110 -4.67 -0.89 -25.77
C GLU A 110 -4.81 -2.31 -26.32
N GLU A 111 -4.34 -3.32 -25.58
CA GLU A 111 -4.51 -4.73 -25.96
C GLU A 111 -5.98 -5.13 -25.97
N TYR A 112 -6.74 -4.72 -24.94
CA TYR A 112 -8.17 -4.96 -24.86
C TYR A 112 -8.93 -4.34 -26.04
N GLN A 113 -8.61 -3.10 -26.40
CA GLN A 113 -9.21 -2.42 -27.56
C GLN A 113 -8.91 -3.15 -28.88
N LYS A 114 -7.66 -3.60 -29.09
CA LYS A 114 -7.26 -4.38 -30.28
C LYS A 114 -8.02 -5.71 -30.37
N ARG A 115 -8.27 -6.38 -29.24
CA ARG A 115 -9.04 -7.63 -29.19
C ARG A 115 -10.52 -7.38 -29.44
N LEU A 116 -11.08 -6.31 -28.86
CA LEU A 116 -12.47 -5.91 -29.08
C LEU A 116 -12.77 -5.62 -30.56
N SER A 117 -11.88 -4.88 -31.25
CA SER A 117 -12.05 -4.57 -32.67
C SER A 117 -12.01 -5.82 -33.57
N LYS A 118 -11.23 -6.84 -33.19
CA LYS A 118 -11.20 -8.13 -33.90
C LYS A 118 -12.48 -8.92 -33.71
N GLN A 119 -13.08 -8.84 -32.52
CA GLN A 119 -14.34 -9.52 -32.21
C GLN A 119 -15.59 -8.84 -32.78
N GLN A 120 -15.54 -7.54 -33.14
CA GLN A 120 -16.66 -6.86 -33.80
C GLN A 120 -16.77 -7.18 -35.30
N LYS A 121 -15.72 -7.71 -35.93
CA LYS A 121 -15.69 -8.07 -37.36
C LYS A 121 -16.03 -9.55 -37.58
N VAL A 122 -17.21 -9.99 -37.15
CA VAL A 122 -17.68 -11.36 -37.40
C VAL A 122 -18.52 -11.35 -38.67
N GLU A 123 -17.91 -11.73 -39.80
CA GLU A 123 -18.56 -11.73 -41.12
C GLU A 123 -18.77 -13.15 -41.68
N SER A 124 -18.03 -14.16 -41.19
CA SER A 124 -18.12 -15.56 -41.63
C SER A 124 -18.60 -16.53 -40.52
N ILE A 125 -19.17 -17.67 -40.91
CA ILE A 125 -19.50 -18.80 -40.02
C ILE A 125 -18.25 -19.33 -39.30
N SER A 126 -17.08 -19.32 -39.95
CA SER A 126 -15.80 -19.67 -39.32
C SER A 126 -15.43 -18.71 -38.19
N ASP A 127 -15.72 -17.41 -38.37
CA ASP A 127 -15.41 -16.38 -37.39
C ASP A 127 -16.35 -16.48 -36.18
N MET A 128 -17.60 -16.88 -36.42
CA MET A 128 -18.57 -17.12 -35.37
C MET A 128 -18.14 -18.29 -34.45
N LYS A 129 -17.54 -19.36 -35.01
CA LYS A 129 -16.95 -20.44 -34.22
C LYS A 129 -15.78 -19.95 -33.36
N ASN A 130 -14.84 -19.22 -33.96
CA ASN A 130 -13.68 -18.66 -33.26
C ASN A 130 -14.09 -17.65 -32.17
N PHE A 131 -15.15 -16.87 -32.41
CA PHE A 131 -15.71 -15.96 -31.42
C PHE A 131 -16.25 -16.72 -30.20
N VAL A 132 -17.06 -17.75 -30.40
CA VAL A 132 -17.60 -18.57 -29.30
C VAL A 132 -16.49 -19.25 -28.49
N GLU A 133 -15.46 -19.76 -29.15
CA GLU A 133 -14.30 -20.39 -28.48
C GLU A 133 -13.47 -19.38 -27.68
N SER A 134 -13.29 -18.15 -28.17
CA SER A 134 -12.49 -17.10 -27.53
C SER A 134 -13.27 -16.22 -26.53
N TYR A 135 -14.60 -16.26 -26.56
CA TYR A 135 -15.47 -15.42 -25.75
C TYR A 135 -15.22 -15.55 -24.23
N PRO A 136 -15.03 -16.75 -23.64
CA PRO A 136 -14.73 -16.87 -22.21
C PRO A 136 -13.44 -16.15 -21.80
N GLN A 137 -12.39 -16.26 -22.62
CA GLN A 137 -11.12 -15.57 -22.38
C GLN A 137 -11.28 -14.05 -22.52
N PHE A 138 -12.04 -13.60 -23.51
CA PHE A 138 -12.33 -12.18 -23.69
C PHE A 138 -13.13 -11.60 -22.52
N LYS A 139 -14.15 -12.32 -22.03
CA LYS A 139 -14.93 -11.91 -20.85
C LYS A 139 -14.06 -11.81 -19.59
N LYS A 140 -13.15 -12.77 -19.38
CA LYS A 140 -12.16 -12.71 -18.28
C LYS A 140 -11.26 -11.48 -18.41
N MET A 141 -10.71 -11.24 -19.61
CA MET A 141 -9.89 -10.06 -19.89
C MET A 141 -10.63 -8.75 -19.64
N SER A 142 -11.89 -8.64 -20.09
CA SER A 142 -12.75 -7.48 -19.87
C SER A 142 -12.94 -7.19 -18.38
N GLY A 143 -13.19 -8.23 -17.57
CA GLY A 143 -13.28 -8.12 -16.11
C GLY A 143 -11.98 -7.63 -15.48
N THR A 144 -10.83 -8.21 -15.84
CA THR A 144 -9.51 -7.78 -15.35
C THR A 144 -9.21 -6.33 -15.70
N VAL A 145 -9.45 -5.92 -16.95
CA VAL A 145 -9.26 -4.53 -17.42
C VAL A 145 -10.14 -3.58 -16.60
N SER A 146 -11.44 -3.85 -16.52
CA SER A 146 -12.36 -2.99 -15.77
C SER A 146 -11.95 -2.86 -14.31
N LYS A 147 -11.58 -3.98 -13.68
CA LYS A 147 -11.15 -4.03 -12.29
C LYS A 147 -9.93 -3.15 -12.03
N HIS A 148 -8.83 -3.39 -12.75
CA HIS A 148 -7.57 -2.72 -12.47
C HIS A 148 -7.55 -1.26 -12.96
N VAL A 149 -8.27 -0.92 -14.04
CA VAL A 149 -8.45 0.47 -14.48
C VAL A 149 -9.21 1.27 -13.42
N THR A 150 -10.29 0.71 -12.85
CA THR A 150 -11.04 1.39 -11.78
C THR A 150 -10.16 1.58 -10.53
N VAL A 151 -9.44 0.55 -10.09
CA VAL A 151 -8.57 0.64 -8.91
C VAL A 151 -7.46 1.69 -9.12
N VAL A 152 -6.73 1.62 -10.24
CA VAL A 152 -5.63 2.57 -10.51
C VAL A 152 -6.14 3.99 -10.75
N GLY A 153 -7.31 4.13 -11.38
CA GLY A 153 -7.99 5.41 -11.51
C GLY A 153 -8.31 6.05 -10.16
N GLU A 154 -8.79 5.26 -9.20
CA GLU A 154 -9.07 5.74 -7.85
C GLU A 154 -7.79 6.08 -7.07
N LEU A 155 -6.74 5.24 -7.18
CA LEU A 155 -5.43 5.56 -6.61
C LEU A 155 -4.91 6.91 -7.13
N SER A 156 -5.00 7.14 -8.44
CA SER A 156 -4.59 8.40 -9.07
C SER A 156 -5.37 9.60 -8.56
N ARG A 157 -6.70 9.44 -8.39
CA ARG A 157 -7.56 10.46 -7.79
C ARG A 157 -7.13 10.79 -6.36
N LEU A 158 -6.88 9.79 -5.53
CA LEU A 158 -6.46 9.97 -4.14
C LEU A 158 -5.07 10.63 -4.03
N VAL A 159 -4.10 10.18 -4.85
CA VAL A 159 -2.76 10.77 -4.93
C VAL A 159 -2.83 12.25 -5.27
N GLY A 160 -3.62 12.62 -6.28
CA GLY A 160 -3.81 14.01 -6.70
C GLY A 160 -4.53 14.87 -5.66
N ASN A 161 -5.60 14.33 -5.06
CA ASN A 161 -6.44 15.04 -4.10
C ASN A 161 -5.74 15.30 -2.77
N HIS A 162 -4.87 14.39 -2.32
CA HIS A 162 -4.18 14.52 -1.04
C HIS A 162 -2.74 15.03 -1.16
N GLY A 163 -2.24 15.27 -2.38
CA GLY A 163 -0.88 15.78 -2.58
C GLY A 163 0.19 14.77 -2.15
N LEU A 164 -0.08 13.46 -2.29
CA LEU A 164 0.73 12.40 -1.70
C LEU A 164 2.17 12.36 -2.25
N LEU A 165 2.40 12.83 -3.47
CA LEU A 165 3.74 12.93 -4.05
C LEU A 165 4.63 13.91 -3.25
N GLN A 166 4.11 15.11 -2.96
CA GLN A 166 4.85 16.14 -2.22
C GLN A 166 5.05 15.73 -0.76
N LEU A 167 4.04 15.08 -0.17
CA LEU A 167 4.12 14.50 1.17
C LEU A 167 5.21 13.43 1.24
N SER A 168 5.17 12.45 0.33
CA SER A 168 6.12 11.34 0.31
C SER A 168 7.54 11.82 0.04
N GLU A 169 7.74 12.81 -0.83
CA GLU A 169 9.05 13.43 -1.05
C GLU A 169 9.60 14.01 0.26
N CYS A 170 8.77 14.77 1.00
CA CYS A 170 9.16 15.32 2.30
C CYS A 170 9.46 14.23 3.34
N GLN A 171 8.71 13.12 3.35
CA GLN A 171 9.00 11.99 4.23
C GLN A 171 10.36 11.35 3.92
N GLN A 172 10.69 11.17 2.64
CA GLN A 172 11.97 10.59 2.23
C GLN A 172 13.14 11.53 2.55
N GLU A 173 13.00 12.84 2.29
CA GLU A 173 13.99 13.85 2.67
C GLU A 173 14.20 13.92 4.19
N LEU A 174 13.13 13.75 4.96
CA LEU A 174 13.19 13.73 6.42
C LEU A 174 13.97 12.50 6.95
N VAL A 175 13.69 11.32 6.40
CA VAL A 175 14.31 10.07 6.86
C VAL A 175 15.76 9.96 6.38
N CYS A 176 16.04 10.32 5.12
CA CYS A 176 17.34 10.10 4.48
C CYS A 176 18.25 11.35 4.47
N GLY A 177 17.69 12.56 4.61
CA GLY A 177 18.42 13.82 4.48
C GLY A 177 19.12 14.29 5.75
N SER A 178 19.85 15.39 5.62
CA SER A 178 20.65 16.01 6.69
C SER A 178 20.18 17.42 7.11
N ASP A 179 19.41 18.12 6.28
CA ASP A 179 19.09 19.54 6.50
C ASP A 179 17.83 19.77 7.33
N HIS A 180 17.98 19.73 8.65
CA HIS A 180 16.90 19.89 9.64
C HIS A 180 16.02 21.12 9.41
N ASN A 181 16.61 22.30 9.20
CA ASN A 181 15.84 23.55 9.14
C ASN A 181 14.95 23.62 7.89
N VAL A 182 15.43 23.12 6.75
CA VAL A 182 14.67 23.08 5.50
C VAL A 182 13.50 22.10 5.65
N ASN A 183 13.79 20.91 6.19
CA ASN A 183 12.79 19.88 6.46
C ASN A 183 11.70 20.39 7.42
N LEU A 184 12.09 21.07 8.50
CA LEU A 184 11.13 21.60 9.49
C LEU A 184 10.16 22.62 8.86
N GLN A 185 10.66 23.55 8.04
CA GLN A 185 9.80 24.52 7.34
C GLN A 185 8.84 23.82 6.37
N ARG A 186 9.32 22.83 5.63
CA ARG A 186 8.49 22.05 4.69
C ARG A 186 7.42 21.24 5.43
N ILE A 187 7.75 20.64 6.58
CA ILE A 187 6.79 19.93 7.43
C ILE A 187 5.71 20.89 7.92
N TYR A 188 6.06 22.09 8.41
CA TYR A 188 5.07 23.08 8.85
C TYR A 188 4.08 23.46 7.74
N GLN A 189 4.56 23.61 6.50
CA GLN A 189 3.71 23.91 5.35
C GLN A 189 2.73 22.76 5.08
N LEU A 190 3.22 21.51 5.04
CA LEU A 190 2.38 20.34 4.77
C LEU A 190 1.41 20.00 5.91
N VAL A 191 1.84 20.18 7.17
CA VAL A 191 0.99 19.95 8.34
C VAL A 191 -0.15 20.96 8.40
N THR A 192 0.06 22.20 7.95
CA THR A 192 -0.99 23.23 7.92
C THR A 192 -1.88 23.18 6.67
N ASP A 193 -1.45 22.49 5.61
CA ASP A 193 -2.20 22.37 4.36
C ASP A 193 -3.48 21.54 4.54
N PRO A 194 -4.69 22.13 4.32
CA PRO A 194 -5.96 21.41 4.42
C PRO A 194 -6.10 20.25 3.43
N LYS A 195 -5.30 20.22 2.36
CA LYS A 195 -5.30 19.16 1.35
C LYS A 195 -4.76 17.83 1.87
N VAL A 196 -3.78 17.90 2.77
CA VAL A 196 -3.14 16.72 3.39
C VAL A 196 -4.09 16.08 4.39
N ARG A 197 -4.23 14.75 4.35
CA ARG A 197 -5.10 14.02 5.29
C ARG A 197 -4.57 14.18 6.71
N GLU A 198 -5.47 14.17 7.69
CA GLU A 198 -5.08 14.30 9.10
C GLU A 198 -4.09 13.21 9.53
N LEU A 199 -4.35 11.96 9.14
CA LEU A 199 -3.47 10.83 9.41
C LEU A 199 -2.07 11.03 8.81
N ASP A 200 -1.99 11.49 7.56
CA ASP A 200 -0.71 11.76 6.89
C ASP A 200 0.10 12.84 7.61
N ALA A 201 -0.58 13.91 8.06
CA ALA A 201 0.06 15.00 8.80
C ALA A 201 0.58 14.51 10.16
N VAL A 202 -0.19 13.67 10.87
CA VAL A 202 0.24 13.05 12.13
C VAL A 202 1.46 12.15 11.90
N VAL A 203 1.44 11.30 10.87
CA VAL A 203 2.56 10.43 10.49
C VAL A 203 3.82 11.23 10.16
N LEU A 204 3.69 12.35 9.44
CA LEU A 204 4.82 13.24 9.15
C LEU A 204 5.46 13.80 10.44
N VAL A 205 4.64 14.18 11.42
CA VAL A 205 5.13 14.64 12.74
C VAL A 205 5.75 13.48 13.54
N MET A 206 5.20 12.27 13.47
CA MET A 206 5.81 11.09 14.09
C MET A 206 7.20 10.81 13.51
N LEU A 207 7.35 10.80 12.18
CA LEU A 207 8.63 10.61 11.52
C LEU A 207 9.65 11.68 11.93
N TYR A 208 9.21 12.93 12.07
CA TYR A 208 10.08 14.02 12.52
C TYR A 208 10.56 13.79 13.95
N ALA A 209 9.65 13.42 14.84
CA ALA A 209 9.97 13.19 16.24
C ALA A 209 10.94 12.01 16.41
N LEU A 210 10.72 10.92 15.67
CA LEU A 210 11.62 9.76 15.66
C LEU A 210 13.02 10.10 15.15
N ARG A 211 13.12 10.95 14.11
CA ARG A 211 14.41 11.28 13.49
C ARG A 211 15.21 12.30 14.29
N HIS A 212 14.54 13.30 14.86
CA HIS A 212 15.16 14.50 15.44
C HIS A 212 14.99 14.63 16.96
N GLU A 213 14.71 13.53 17.66
CA GLU A 213 14.51 13.52 19.12
C GLU A 213 15.65 14.24 19.87
N GLY A 214 16.91 13.92 19.53
CA GLY A 214 18.11 14.50 20.14
C GLY A 214 18.62 15.80 19.50
N HIS A 215 17.89 16.40 18.53
CA HIS A 215 18.36 17.60 17.85
C HIS A 215 18.12 18.86 18.74
N PRO A 216 19.10 19.78 18.88
CA PRO A 216 18.97 20.94 19.78
C PRO A 216 17.81 21.88 19.39
N ASN A 217 17.49 21.96 18.09
CA ASN A 217 16.37 22.76 17.57
C ASN A 217 15.13 21.90 17.26
N ASN A 218 14.86 20.87 18.05
CA ASN A 218 13.67 20.04 17.91
C ASN A 218 12.42 20.86 18.27
N ASP A 219 11.47 20.93 17.33
CA ASP A 219 10.20 21.65 17.50
C ASP A 219 8.97 20.72 17.37
N THR A 220 9.08 19.50 17.90
CA THR A 220 7.95 18.55 17.93
C THR A 220 6.73 19.14 18.65
N ARG A 221 6.94 19.94 19.71
CA ARG A 221 5.84 20.60 20.43
C ARG A 221 5.09 21.62 19.57
N GLY A 222 5.80 22.41 18.77
CA GLY A 222 5.20 23.36 17.84
C GLY A 222 4.39 22.65 16.76
N LEU A 223 4.92 21.54 16.20
CA LEU A 223 4.22 20.71 15.23
C LEU A 223 2.95 20.06 15.80
N VAL A 224 2.99 19.55 17.04
CA VAL A 224 1.81 19.02 17.73
C VAL A 224 0.76 20.11 17.95
N ASN A 225 1.18 21.33 18.27
CA ASN A 225 0.26 22.47 18.39
C ASN A 225 -0.35 22.86 17.03
N ALA A 226 0.40 22.73 15.93
CA ALA A 226 -0.13 22.94 14.59
C ALA A 226 -1.20 21.89 14.23
N LEU A 227 -0.98 20.62 14.58
CA LEU A 227 -1.99 19.56 14.42
C LEU A 227 -3.25 19.83 15.25
N LYS A 228 -3.10 20.28 16.50
CA LYS A 228 -4.24 20.68 17.35
C LYS A 228 -5.07 21.80 16.74
N LYS A 229 -4.43 22.79 16.11
CA LYS A 229 -5.13 23.88 15.41
C LYS A 229 -5.96 23.40 14.22
N ARG A 230 -5.64 22.24 13.64
CA ARG A 230 -6.43 21.59 12.58
C ARG A 230 -7.60 20.74 13.11
N ASN A 231 -7.82 20.70 14.43
CA ASN A 231 -8.81 19.84 15.07
C ASN A 231 -8.61 18.34 14.79
N VAL A 232 -7.35 17.91 14.61
CA VAL A 232 -7.02 16.48 14.48
C VAL A 232 -7.49 15.74 15.73
N ILE A 233 -8.09 14.56 15.53
CA ILE A 233 -8.65 13.74 16.60
C ILE A 233 -7.61 13.47 17.70
N ASP A 234 -7.96 13.76 18.95
CA ASP A 234 -7.08 13.63 20.14
C ASP A 234 -6.45 12.24 20.30
N ARG A 235 -7.09 11.20 19.77
CA ARG A 235 -6.54 9.83 19.74
C ARG A 235 -5.18 9.79 19.02
N TYR A 236 -5.10 10.38 17.82
CA TYR A 236 -3.87 10.38 17.03
C TYR A 236 -2.76 11.23 17.67
N LEU A 237 -3.15 12.27 18.42
CA LEU A 237 -2.20 13.09 19.17
C LEU A 237 -1.59 12.33 20.36
N LYS A 238 -2.36 11.45 21.01
CA LYS A 238 -1.84 10.58 22.06
C LYS A 238 -0.85 9.56 21.50
N ASP A 239 -1.12 9.01 20.31
CA ASP A 239 -0.23 8.04 19.66
C ASP A 239 1.16 8.64 19.36
N ILE A 240 1.23 9.92 18.99
CA ILE A 240 2.51 10.66 18.85
C ILE A 240 3.25 10.70 20.19
N VAL A 241 2.58 11.08 21.28
CA VAL A 241 3.19 11.23 22.61
C VAL A 241 3.68 9.89 23.15
N TYR A 242 2.89 8.82 23.00
CA TYR A 242 3.30 7.48 23.41
C TYR A 242 4.50 6.97 22.60
N SER A 243 4.56 7.26 21.30
CA SER A 243 5.68 6.84 20.45
C SER A 243 6.97 7.60 20.77
N CYS A 244 6.89 8.87 21.20
CA CYS A 244 8.06 9.69 21.52
C CYS A 244 8.54 9.55 22.97
N CYS A 245 7.72 9.04 23.90
CA CYS A 245 8.08 8.95 25.33
C CYS A 245 8.50 7.54 25.78
N HIS A 246 8.41 6.53 24.90
CA HIS A 246 8.69 5.12 25.23
C HIS A 246 9.64 4.41 24.26
N LEU A 247 10.38 5.17 23.44
CA LEU A 247 11.62 4.72 22.82
C LEU A 247 12.81 5.12 23.70
#